data_AF-A0A965LDV2-F1
#
_entry.id   AF-A0A965LDV2-F1
#
_cell.length_a   1.000
_cell.length_b   1.000
_cell.length_c   1.000
_cell.angle_alpha   90.00
_cell.angle_beta   90.00
_cell.angle_gamma   90.00
#
_symmetry.space_group_name_H-M   'P 1'
#
loop_
_entity.id
_entity.type
_entity.pdbx_description
1 polymer ?
#
loop_
_entity_poly.entity_id
_entity_poly.type
_entity_poly.pdbx_seq_one_letter_code
_entity_poly.pdbx_strand_id
1 'polypeptide(L)' 'STHAVRPIIDTSYDFAEFFVFKSHADHDAYQIDPIHQAFINDCKAYWDSVKIYDFE' A
#
# COMPACT_ATOMS: atom_id res chain seq x y z
N SER A 1 19.62 -19.01 -2.55
CA SER A 1 18.86 -19.78 -3.54
C SER A 1 18.50 -18.90 -4.71
N THR A 2 18.99 -19.21 -5.91
CA THR A 2 18.56 -18.57 -7.15
C THR A 2 17.21 -19.15 -7.55
N HIS A 3 16.15 -18.81 -6.80
CA HIS A 3 14.80 -19.08 -7.28
C HIS A 3 14.54 -18.07 -8.39
N ALA A 4 14.49 -18.54 -9.64
CA ALA A 4 14.00 -17.74 -10.75
C ALA A 4 12.61 -17.20 -10.37
N VAL A 5 12.43 -15.89 -10.54
CA VAL A 5 11.14 -15.23 -10.29
C VAL A 5 10.08 -15.95 -11.13
N ARG A 6 9.04 -16.46 -10.48
CA ARG A 6 7.94 -17.12 -11.18
C ARG A 6 7.22 -16.07 -12.05
N PRO A 7 6.85 -16.37 -13.30
CA PRO A 7 6.21 -15.40 -14.21
C PRO A 7 4.93 -14.76 -13.66
N ILE A 8 4.28 -15.38 -12.67
CA ILE A 8 3.03 -14.89 -12.08
C ILE A 8 3.26 -13.79 -11.04
N ILE A 9 4.49 -13.67 -10.51
CA ILE A 9 4.81 -12.73 -9.44
C ILE A 9 4.90 -11.34 -10.04
N ASP A 10 4.13 -10.39 -9.49
CA ASP A 10 4.33 -8.97 -9.77
C ASP A 10 5.62 -8.50 -9.08
N THR A 11 6.59 -8.07 -9.87
CA THR A 11 7.86 -7.48 -9.40
C THR A 11 8.02 -6.03 -9.83
N SER A 12 6.91 -5.33 -10.11
CA SER A 12 6.93 -3.92 -10.55
C SER A 12 6.98 -2.90 -9.41
N TYR A 13 7.11 -3.36 -8.16
CA TYR A 13 7.15 -2.52 -6.96
C TYR A 13 8.35 -2.87 -6.07
N ASP A 14 8.89 -1.87 -5.36
CA ASP A 14 10.01 -2.05 -4.42
C ASP A 14 9.56 -2.34 -2.99
N PHE A 15 8.40 -1.80 -2.58
CA PHE A 15 7.87 -1.92 -1.22
C PHE A 15 6.39 -2.33 -1.23
N ALA A 16 6.00 -3.09 -0.21
CA ALA A 16 4.61 -3.45 0.04
C ALA A 16 4.26 -3.15 1.51
N GLU A 17 3.08 -2.57 1.69
CA GLU A 17 2.46 -2.38 2.99
C GLU A 17 1.12 -3.14 3.02
N PHE A 18 0.77 -3.67 4.19
CA PHE A 18 -0.44 -4.44 4.37
C PHE A 18 -1.12 -4.02 5.66
N PHE A 19 -2.41 -3.69 5.56
CA PHE A 19 -3.22 -3.21 6.67
C PHE A 19 -4.42 -4.14 6.87
N VAL A 20 -4.79 -4.36 8.13
CA VAL A 20 -5.99 -5.10 8.50
C VAL A 20 -6.86 -4.19 9.37
N PHE A 21 -8.07 -3.95 8.91
CA PHE A 21 -9.06 -3.13 9.61
C PHE A 21 -10.16 -4.03 10.17
N LYS A 22 -10.76 -3.63 11.30
CA LYS A 22 -11.86 -4.40 11.92
C LYS A 22 -13.16 -4.27 11.14
N SER A 23 -13.31 -3.17 10.40
CA SER A 23 -14.49 -2.87 9.58
C SER A 23 -14.11 -1.95 8.42
N HIS A 24 -14.97 -1.88 7.42
CA HIS A 24 -14.83 -0.92 6.32
C HIS A 24 -14.86 0.54 6.82
N ALA A 25 -15.67 0.84 7.84
CA ALA A 25 -15.71 2.17 8.44
C ALA A 25 -14.37 2.58 9.08
N ASP A 26 -13.65 1.64 9.69
CA ASP A 26 -12.31 1.91 10.24
C ASP A 26 -11.27 2.14 9.13
N HIS A 27 -11.41 1.44 8.01
CA HIS A 27 -10.60 1.69 6.81
C HIS A 27 -10.87 3.09 6.24
N ASP A 28 -12.13 3.48 6.08
CA ASP A 28 -12.50 4.80 5.57
C ASP A 28 -12.01 5.93 6.49
N ALA A 29 -12.08 5.71 7.81
CA ALA A 29 -11.56 6.65 8.80
C ALA A 29 -10.04 6.82 8.66
N TYR A 30 -9.29 5.73 8.43
CA TYR A 30 -7.84 5.78 8.18
C TYR A 30 -7.49 6.59 6.93
N GLN A 31 -8.25 6.45 5.83
CA GLN A 31 -7.99 7.14 4.57
C GLN A 31 -8.06 8.68 4.71
N ILE A 32 -8.92 9.20 5.58
CA ILE A 32 -9.06 10.65 5.80
C ILE A 32 -8.32 11.17 7.02
N ASP A 33 -7.69 10.30 7.81
CA ASP A 33 -7.02 10.67 9.05
C ASP A 33 -5.91 11.71 8.78
N PRO A 34 -5.81 12.80 9.57
CA PRO A 34 -4.79 13.82 9.36
C PRO A 34 -3.36 13.28 9.34
N ILE A 35 -3.05 12.22 10.09
CA ILE A 35 -1.73 11.59 10.12
C ILE A 35 -1.45 10.88 8.80
N HIS A 36 -2.43 10.14 8.26
CA HIS A 36 -2.29 9.48 6.97
C HIS A 36 -2.12 10.50 5.82
N GLN A 37 -2.91 11.57 5.85
CA GLN A 37 -2.81 12.66 4.88
C GLN A 37 -1.46 13.39 4.97
N ALA A 38 -0.94 13.61 6.18
CA ALA A 38 0.41 14.17 6.38
C ALA A 38 1.48 13.26 5.78
N PHE A 39 1.41 11.95 6.04
CA PHE A 39 2.33 10.97 5.46
C PHE A 39 2.33 11.02 3.92
N ILE A 40 1.16 11.03 3.28
CA ILE A 40 1.09 11.15 1.81
C ILE A 40 1.74 12.45 1.35
N ASN A 41 1.42 13.57 1.99
CA ASN A 41 1.95 14.88 1.58
C ASN A 41 3.47 14.95 1.70
N ASP A 42 4.04 14.40 2.77
CA ASP A 42 5.47 14.43 3.06
C ASP A 42 6.25 13.40 2.23
N CYS A 43 5.62 12.27 1.88
CA CYS A 43 6.33 11.13 1.28
C CYS A 43 6.02 10.87 -0.20
N LYS A 44 4.98 11.46 -0.79
CA LYS A 44 4.58 11.14 -2.17
C LYS A 44 5.64 11.38 -3.25
N ALA A 45 6.64 12.20 -2.96
CA ALA A 45 7.75 12.44 -3.86
C ALA A 45 8.75 11.26 -3.92
N TYR A 46 8.66 10.29 -3.00
CA TYR A 46 9.57 9.15 -2.94
C TYR A 46 9.13 7.94 -3.76
N TRP A 47 7.92 7.94 -4.30
CA TRP A 47 7.42 6.84 -5.14
C TRP A 47 7.02 7.33 -6.52
N ASP A 48 7.32 6.50 -7.53
CA ASP A 48 6.89 6.74 -8.91
C ASP A 48 5.43 6.33 -9.14
N SER A 49 4.97 5.29 -8.43
CA SER A 49 3.60 4.76 -8.55
C SER A 49 3.14 4.05 -7.28
N VAL A 50 1.82 3.93 -7.12
CA VAL A 50 1.17 3.22 -6.00
C VAL A 50 0.07 2.32 -6.58
N LYS A 51 -0.02 1.08 -6.09
CA LYS A 51 -1.13 0.15 -6.37
C LYS A 51 -1.83 -0.20 -5.05
N ILE A 52 -3.15 -0.06 -5.02
CA ILE A 52 -3.97 -0.36 -3.85
C ILE A 52 -4.88 -1.55 -4.19
N TYR A 53 -4.96 -2.51 -3.26
CA TYR A 53 -5.84 -3.66 -3.34
C TYR A 53 -6.63 -3.75 -2.04
N ASP A 54 -7.93 -3.51 -2.13
CA ASP A 54 -8.85 -3.72 -1.01
C ASP A 54 -9.44 -5.14 -1.11
N PHE A 55 -9.41 -5.86 0.01
CA PHE A 55 -9.93 -7.21 0.14
C PHE A 55 -10.99 -7.23 1.25
N GLU A 56 -12.18 -7.77 0.95
CA GLU A 56 -13.30 -7.94 1.90
C GLU A 56 -13.27 -9.31 2.59
#